data_AF-A4YNC5-F1
#
_entry.id   AF-A4YNC5-F1
#
_cell.length_a   1.000
_cell.length_b   1.000
_cell.length_c   1.000
_cell.angle_alpha   90.00
_cell.angle_beta   90.00
_cell.angle_gamma   90.00
#
_symmetry.space_group_name_H-M   'P 1'
#
loop_
_entity.id
_entity.type
_entity.pdbx_description
1 polymer ?
#
loop_
_entity_poly.entity_id
_entity_poly.type
_entity_poly.pdbx_seq_one_letter_code
_entity_poly.pdbx_strand_id
1 'polypeptide(L)'
;MRYLWVRLPGLLTLVIVALMLLTPSPAAAGAGFFDLRTLCQPLEIHGGVPQETACLKELPATIRRDGRKLTLGLAGGKTKVITDARECEPEGPEASCISYRLIGRLGDRHYIVLVSPYECPYVMLVNRRTGAELNLGSGPFLSPNGKRFIAIDPRDDGNCGIDYRIGMFSYGDSPKLEWSYKPEGYEPYQVDTWIGDSHVRLQANDESGKEVATDLTRTAQGWQLRRPNGEMSPGVTAGAPPQPR
;
A
#
# COMPACT_ATOMS: atom_id res chain seq x y z
N MET A 1 -76.35 44.14 23.14
CA MET A 1 -74.92 44.51 23.18
C MET A 1 -74.34 44.19 24.56
N ARG A 2 -73.59 43.09 24.67
CA ARG A 2 -72.53 42.79 25.65
C ARG A 2 -72.03 41.36 25.39
N TYR A 3 -70.71 41.24 25.28
CA TYR A 3 -69.93 40.06 24.91
C TYR A 3 -70.05 38.92 25.93
N LEU A 4 -69.98 37.65 25.49
CA LEU A 4 -69.33 36.59 26.26
C LEU A 4 -68.91 35.36 25.40
N TRP A 5 -67.59 35.22 25.23
CA TRP A 5 -66.72 34.03 25.34
C TRP A 5 -67.04 32.66 24.63
N VAL A 6 -66.10 32.26 23.74
CA VAL A 6 -65.29 31.00 23.76
C VAL A 6 -65.77 29.75 22.99
N ARG A 7 -65.06 29.38 21.91
CA ARG A 7 -64.08 28.25 21.79
C ARG A 7 -63.70 28.03 20.31
N LEU A 8 -62.43 28.27 19.98
CA LEU A 8 -61.77 27.70 18.78
C LEU A 8 -61.09 26.39 19.20
N PRO A 9 -61.37 25.24 18.57
CA PRO A 9 -60.50 24.08 18.68
C PRO A 9 -59.31 24.27 17.74
N GLY A 10 -58.13 24.55 18.33
CA GLY A 10 -56.87 24.46 17.62
C GLY A 10 -56.53 22.99 17.37
N LEU A 11 -56.50 22.58 16.09
CA LEU A 11 -55.78 21.38 15.68
C LEU A 11 -54.28 21.66 15.83
N LEU A 12 -53.67 21.03 16.83
CA LEU A 12 -52.23 21.00 17.01
C LEU A 12 -51.67 19.88 16.13
N THR A 13 -51.34 20.18 14.87
CA THR A 13 -50.64 19.23 13.99
C THR A 13 -49.17 19.21 14.39
N LEU A 14 -48.76 18.18 15.13
CA LEU A 14 -47.37 17.93 15.50
C LEU A 14 -46.60 17.46 14.24
N VAL A 15 -45.88 18.36 13.57
CA VAL A 15 -44.94 17.98 12.50
C VAL A 15 -43.64 17.55 13.17
N ILE A 16 -43.47 16.24 13.39
CA ILE A 16 -42.19 15.66 13.79
C ILE A 16 -41.30 15.65 12.54
N VAL A 17 -40.46 16.67 12.40
CA VAL A 17 -39.34 16.64 11.45
C VAL A 17 -38.29 15.69 12.04
N ALA A 18 -38.33 14.43 11.62
CA ALA A 18 -37.25 13.49 11.86
C ALA A 18 -36.03 13.94 11.05
N LEU A 19 -35.17 14.75 11.69
CA LEU A 19 -33.86 15.09 11.17
C LEU A 19 -33.02 13.80 11.25
N MET A 20 -33.08 12.98 10.20
CA MET A 20 -32.16 11.88 10.02
C MET A 20 -30.77 12.47 9.88
N LEU A 21 -30.02 12.46 10.99
CA LEU A 21 -28.57 12.58 10.96
C LEU A 21 -28.05 11.38 10.17
N LEU A 22 -27.91 11.57 8.86
CA LEU A 22 -27.00 10.79 8.03
C LEU A 22 -25.60 11.05 8.58
N THR A 23 -25.23 10.37 9.67
CA THR A 23 -23.82 10.18 9.97
C THR A 23 -23.28 9.45 8.75
N PRO A 24 -22.30 10.01 8.00
CA PRO A 24 -21.64 9.22 6.99
C PRO A 24 -21.09 7.99 7.70
N SER A 25 -21.64 6.82 7.37
CA SER A 25 -20.97 5.57 7.70
C SER A 25 -19.53 5.76 7.23
N PRO A 26 -18.50 5.55 8.06
CA PRO A 26 -17.16 5.43 7.53
C PRO A 26 -17.28 4.30 6.50
N ALA A 27 -17.21 4.67 5.22
CA ALA A 27 -16.99 3.69 4.20
C ALA A 27 -15.81 2.87 4.72
N ALA A 28 -15.99 1.56 4.81
CA ALA A 28 -14.87 0.65 4.96
C ALA A 28 -13.93 0.99 3.80
N ALA A 29 -12.96 1.86 4.07
CA ALA A 29 -11.86 2.12 3.17
C ALA A 29 -11.15 0.79 3.16
N GLY A 30 -11.41 0.00 2.11
CA GLY A 30 -10.66 -1.22 1.87
C GLY A 30 -9.20 -0.81 1.91
N ALA A 31 -8.49 -1.26 2.94
CA ALA A 31 -7.07 -1.04 3.09
C ALA A 31 -6.41 -1.58 1.82
N GLY A 32 -6.00 -0.67 0.94
CA GLY A 32 -5.37 -1.04 -0.31
C GLY A 32 -3.99 -1.60 -0.02
N PHE A 33 -3.55 -2.57 -0.79
CA PHE A 33 -2.14 -2.98 -0.82
C PHE A 33 -1.22 -1.92 -1.44
N PHE A 34 -1.79 -0.82 -1.92
CA PHE A 34 -1.13 0.24 -2.67
C PHE A 34 -1.71 1.61 -2.32
N ASP A 35 -0.83 2.61 -2.27
CA ASP A 35 -1.24 4.01 -2.25
C ASP A 35 -1.78 4.39 -3.63
N LEU A 36 -3.06 4.72 -3.70
CA LEU A 36 -3.74 5.03 -4.96
C LEU A 36 -3.07 6.19 -5.73
N ARG A 37 -2.36 7.09 -5.04
CA ARG A 37 -1.61 8.19 -5.67
C ARG A 37 -0.42 7.71 -6.49
N THR A 38 0.02 6.49 -6.26
CA THR A 38 1.17 5.87 -6.92
C THR A 38 0.77 4.95 -8.07
N LEU A 39 -0.52 4.64 -8.22
CA LEU A 39 -1.02 3.75 -9.25
C LEU A 39 -1.48 4.52 -10.49
N CYS A 40 -1.33 3.94 -11.68
CA CYS A 40 -2.03 4.43 -12.86
C CYS A 40 -3.50 4.04 -12.73
N GLN A 41 -4.41 4.98 -13.01
CA GLN A 41 -5.84 4.77 -12.82
C GLN A 41 -6.62 4.79 -14.15
N PRO A 42 -7.70 3.99 -14.28
CA PRO A 42 -8.18 3.01 -13.30
C PRO A 42 -7.27 1.78 -13.22
N LEU A 43 -7.06 1.24 -12.00
CA LEU A 43 -6.41 -0.07 -11.85
C LEU A 43 -7.42 -1.18 -12.19
N GLU A 44 -7.37 -1.67 -13.41
CA GLU A 44 -8.16 -2.81 -13.86
C GLU A 44 -7.52 -4.12 -13.38
N ILE A 45 -8.31 -5.08 -12.90
CA ILE A 45 -7.82 -6.41 -12.47
C ILE A 45 -8.59 -7.48 -13.24
N HIS A 46 -7.88 -8.37 -13.93
CA HIS A 46 -8.47 -9.53 -14.61
C HIS A 46 -7.79 -10.81 -14.14
N GLY A 47 -8.56 -11.79 -13.68
CA GLY A 47 -8.03 -13.04 -13.15
C GLY A 47 -7.07 -12.84 -11.95
N GLY A 48 -7.30 -11.81 -11.13
CA GLY A 48 -6.40 -11.46 -10.02
C GLY A 48 -5.13 -10.70 -10.42
N VAL A 49 -4.89 -10.46 -11.72
CA VAL A 49 -3.72 -9.77 -12.23
C VAL A 49 -4.06 -8.33 -12.63
N PRO A 50 -3.39 -7.32 -12.04
CA PRO A 50 -3.50 -5.94 -12.48
C PRO A 50 -3.12 -5.76 -13.95
N GLN A 51 -3.94 -5.02 -14.67
CA GLN A 51 -3.72 -4.67 -16.06
C GLN A 51 -2.94 -3.37 -16.17
N GLU A 52 -2.02 -3.34 -17.11
CA GLU A 52 -1.14 -2.18 -17.34
C GLU A 52 -1.75 -1.15 -18.28
N THR A 53 -2.96 -1.42 -18.79
CA THR A 53 -3.64 -0.62 -19.82
C THR A 53 -3.67 0.86 -19.45
N ALA A 54 -3.96 1.18 -18.18
CA ALA A 54 -3.95 2.55 -17.69
C ALA A 54 -2.54 3.18 -17.79
N CYS A 55 -1.50 2.49 -17.33
CA CYS A 55 -0.13 3.00 -17.42
C CYS A 55 0.36 3.16 -18.86
N LEU A 56 0.01 2.23 -19.76
CA LEU A 56 0.38 2.31 -21.18
C LEU A 56 -0.28 3.52 -21.86
N LYS A 57 -1.51 3.86 -21.47
CA LYS A 57 -2.22 5.06 -21.94
C LYS A 57 -1.68 6.35 -21.34
N GLU A 58 -1.31 6.34 -20.06
CA GLU A 58 -0.77 7.51 -19.34
C GLU A 58 0.66 7.84 -19.80
N LEU A 59 1.47 6.83 -20.14
CA LEU A 59 2.90 6.97 -20.42
C LEU A 59 3.32 6.41 -21.80
N PRO A 60 2.63 6.74 -22.90
CA PRO A 60 2.81 6.09 -24.20
C PRO A 60 4.18 6.37 -24.83
N ALA A 61 4.83 7.48 -24.45
CA ALA A 61 6.16 7.84 -24.96
C ALA A 61 7.30 7.07 -24.28
N THR A 62 7.07 6.56 -23.06
CA THR A 62 8.12 5.94 -22.25
C THR A 62 7.84 4.48 -21.93
N ILE A 63 6.63 3.97 -22.11
CA ILE A 63 6.28 2.59 -21.78
C ILE A 63 5.68 1.91 -23.01
N ARG A 64 6.14 0.69 -23.28
CA ARG A 64 5.60 -0.15 -24.34
C ARG A 64 5.50 -1.60 -23.89
N ARG A 65 4.37 -2.24 -24.19
CA ARG A 65 4.18 -3.69 -24.06
C ARG A 65 4.15 -4.31 -25.45
N ASP A 66 4.92 -5.38 -25.64
CA ASP A 66 5.00 -6.13 -26.90
C ASP A 66 5.06 -7.63 -26.61
N GLY A 67 3.90 -8.27 -26.69
CA GLY A 67 3.68 -9.61 -26.14
C GLY A 67 4.16 -9.68 -24.70
N ARG A 68 5.19 -10.50 -24.45
CA ARG A 68 5.77 -10.73 -23.13
C ARG A 68 6.79 -9.67 -22.68
N LYS A 69 7.15 -8.71 -23.53
CA LYS A 69 8.19 -7.72 -23.22
C LYS A 69 7.58 -6.40 -22.74
N LEU A 70 7.94 -5.98 -21.53
CA LEU A 70 7.77 -4.62 -21.01
C LEU A 70 9.02 -3.81 -21.35
N THR A 71 8.87 -2.73 -22.10
CA THR A 71 9.95 -1.76 -22.33
C THR A 71 9.68 -0.53 -21.48
N LEU A 72 10.62 -0.22 -20.58
CA LEU A 72 10.63 0.98 -19.74
C LEU A 72 11.65 1.98 -20.28
N GLY A 73 11.20 3.16 -20.65
CA GLY A 73 12.02 4.29 -21.07
C GLY A 73 12.69 4.93 -19.85
N LEU A 74 14.00 5.11 -19.95
CA LEU A 74 14.84 5.71 -18.92
C LEU A 74 15.39 7.06 -19.39
N ALA A 75 16.00 7.80 -18.47
CA ALA A 75 16.66 9.07 -18.78
C ALA A 75 17.75 8.90 -19.86
N GLY A 76 17.90 9.93 -20.71
CA GLY A 76 18.91 9.95 -21.78
C GLY A 76 18.60 8.98 -22.92
N GLY A 77 17.33 8.61 -23.13
CA GLY A 77 16.91 7.73 -24.23
C GLY A 77 17.25 6.25 -24.03
N LYS A 78 17.79 5.87 -22.87
CA LYS A 78 18.04 4.47 -22.51
C LYS A 78 16.72 3.73 -22.28
N THR A 79 16.76 2.41 -22.34
CA THR A 79 15.60 1.56 -22.03
C THR A 79 16.00 0.40 -21.15
N LYS A 80 15.03 -0.10 -20.37
CA LYS A 80 15.10 -1.38 -19.66
C LYS A 80 14.00 -2.28 -20.21
N VAL A 81 14.37 -3.48 -20.61
CA VAL A 81 13.40 -4.49 -21.08
C VAL A 81 13.26 -5.55 -20.02
N ILE A 82 12.02 -5.80 -19.60
CA ILE A 82 11.65 -6.86 -18.66
C ILE A 82 10.76 -7.84 -19.43
N THR A 83 11.00 -9.14 -19.31
CA THR A 83 10.31 -10.15 -20.12
C THR A 83 9.63 -11.16 -19.21
N ASP A 84 8.32 -11.37 -19.41
CA ASP A 84 7.58 -12.46 -18.76
C ASP A 84 8.24 -13.80 -19.10
N ALA A 85 8.22 -14.74 -18.16
CA ALA A 85 8.75 -16.08 -18.39
C ALA A 85 7.95 -16.83 -19.49
N ARG A 86 8.52 -17.92 -20.03
CA ARG A 86 8.00 -18.59 -21.24
C ARG A 86 6.74 -19.40 -21.00
N GLU A 87 6.70 -20.13 -19.90
CA GLU A 87 5.70 -21.17 -19.67
C GLU A 87 5.14 -21.02 -18.26
N CYS A 88 3.87 -20.61 -18.22
CA CYS A 88 2.99 -20.82 -17.09
C CYS A 88 2.18 -22.08 -17.38
N GLU A 89 2.87 -23.21 -17.58
CA GLU A 89 2.20 -24.49 -17.81
C GLU A 89 1.85 -25.15 -16.46
N PRO A 90 0.70 -25.83 -16.34
CA PRO A 90 0.29 -26.49 -15.11
C PRO A 90 1.27 -27.56 -14.60
N GLU A 91 2.14 -28.07 -15.48
CA GLU A 91 3.06 -29.19 -15.22
C GLU A 91 4.54 -28.79 -15.21
N GLY A 92 4.85 -27.50 -15.38
CA GLY A 92 6.22 -26.97 -15.29
C GLY A 92 6.69 -26.76 -13.84
N PRO A 93 7.99 -26.56 -13.59
CA PRO A 93 8.46 -26.16 -12.27
C PRO A 93 7.78 -24.84 -11.88
N GLU A 94 7.03 -24.82 -10.78
CA GLU A 94 6.22 -23.66 -10.34
C GLU A 94 7.02 -22.32 -10.31
N ALA A 95 8.33 -22.42 -10.08
CA ALA A 95 9.28 -21.31 -10.11
C ALA A 95 9.49 -20.64 -11.48
N SER A 96 8.99 -21.20 -12.60
CA SER A 96 9.22 -20.68 -13.96
C SER A 96 8.11 -19.80 -14.51
N CYS A 97 7.00 -19.60 -13.80
CA CYS A 97 5.91 -18.69 -14.23
C CYS A 97 6.03 -17.34 -13.52
N ILE A 98 6.62 -16.34 -14.19
CA ILE A 98 6.72 -14.98 -13.66
C ILE A 98 6.17 -14.00 -14.69
N SER A 99 5.20 -13.19 -14.26
CA SER A 99 4.69 -12.06 -15.05
C SER A 99 5.09 -10.72 -14.43
N TYR A 100 5.29 -9.72 -15.29
CA TYR A 100 5.68 -8.38 -14.89
C TYR A 100 4.66 -7.39 -15.39
N ARG A 101 4.00 -6.67 -14.48
CA ARG A 101 2.96 -5.67 -14.80
C ARG A 101 3.30 -4.32 -14.17
N LEU A 102 3.53 -3.31 -14.99
CA LEU A 102 3.58 -1.91 -14.60
C LEU A 102 2.20 -1.48 -14.09
N ILE A 103 2.15 -1.20 -12.79
CA ILE A 103 0.91 -0.81 -12.10
C ILE A 103 0.92 0.66 -11.67
N GLY A 104 2.07 1.33 -11.77
CA GLY A 104 2.18 2.69 -11.25
C GLY A 104 3.53 3.35 -11.40
N ARG A 105 3.66 4.49 -10.73
CA ARG A 105 4.88 5.27 -10.58
C ARG A 105 4.96 5.87 -9.17
N LEU A 106 6.15 5.84 -8.58
CA LEU A 106 6.42 6.53 -7.33
C LEU A 106 7.01 7.90 -7.66
N GLY A 107 6.14 8.91 -7.75
CA GLY A 107 6.50 10.24 -8.21
C GLY A 107 7.04 10.24 -9.64
N ASP A 108 8.11 10.99 -9.88
CA ASP A 108 8.82 11.04 -11.17
C ASP A 108 10.09 10.17 -11.20
N ARG A 109 10.41 9.47 -10.11
CA ARG A 109 11.70 8.78 -9.95
C ARG A 109 11.65 7.29 -10.24
N HIS A 110 10.53 6.61 -9.99
CA HIS A 110 10.46 5.15 -10.13
C HIS A 110 9.19 4.71 -10.86
N TYR A 111 9.34 3.69 -11.70
CA TYR A 111 8.23 2.86 -12.12
C TYR A 111 7.93 1.83 -11.03
N ILE A 112 6.66 1.46 -10.87
CA ILE A 112 6.21 0.42 -9.95
C ILE A 112 5.76 -0.78 -10.79
N VAL A 113 6.54 -1.87 -10.74
CA VAL A 113 6.24 -3.12 -11.44
C VAL A 113 5.81 -4.15 -10.41
N LEU A 114 4.59 -4.65 -10.51
CA LEU A 114 4.18 -5.87 -9.83
C LEU A 114 4.85 -7.06 -10.51
N VAL A 115 5.54 -7.86 -9.71
CA VAL A 115 6.13 -9.13 -10.11
C VAL A 115 5.27 -10.23 -9.51
N SER A 116 4.71 -11.07 -10.38
CA SER A 116 3.80 -12.16 -10.00
C SER A 116 4.40 -13.50 -10.43
N PRO A 117 5.32 -14.07 -9.63
CA PRO A 117 5.59 -15.50 -9.60
C PRO A 117 4.34 -16.32 -9.19
N TYR A 118 4.43 -17.64 -9.28
CA TYR A 118 3.39 -18.57 -8.79
C TYR A 118 3.06 -18.33 -7.31
N GLU A 119 4.10 -18.24 -6.48
CA GLU A 119 4.01 -17.87 -5.06
C GLU A 119 4.85 -16.65 -4.79
N CYS A 120 4.54 -15.93 -3.72
CA CYS A 120 5.32 -14.78 -3.27
C CYS A 120 5.32 -13.56 -4.22
N PRO A 121 4.17 -12.99 -4.63
CA PRO A 121 4.17 -11.74 -5.37
C PRO A 121 4.89 -10.62 -4.60
N TYR A 122 5.52 -9.72 -5.34
CA TYR A 122 6.25 -8.58 -4.78
C TYR A 122 6.28 -7.41 -5.75
N VAL A 123 6.70 -6.25 -5.26
CA VAL A 123 6.82 -5.03 -6.06
C VAL A 123 8.28 -4.74 -6.34
N MET A 124 8.59 -4.47 -7.60
CA MET A 124 9.89 -4.00 -8.05
C MET A 124 9.80 -2.52 -8.41
N LEU A 125 10.50 -1.67 -7.67
CA LEU A 125 10.73 -0.28 -8.04
C LEU A 125 11.87 -0.20 -9.04
N VAL A 126 11.62 0.38 -10.21
CA VAL A 126 12.66 0.61 -11.23
C VAL A 126 12.96 2.10 -11.30
N ASN A 127 14.18 2.50 -10.97
CA ASN A 127 14.63 3.89 -11.09
C ASN A 127 14.57 4.35 -12.56
N ARG A 128 13.83 5.42 -12.85
CA ARG A 128 13.60 5.97 -14.20
C ARG A 128 14.83 6.61 -14.82
N ARG A 129 15.86 6.92 -14.04
CA ARG A 129 17.12 7.49 -14.51
C ARG A 129 18.16 6.42 -14.84
N THR A 130 18.30 5.41 -13.96
CA THR A 130 19.40 4.44 -14.02
C THR A 130 18.97 3.03 -14.39
N GLY A 131 17.68 2.69 -14.24
CA GLY A 131 17.17 1.33 -14.39
C GLY A 131 17.49 0.40 -13.20
N ALA A 132 18.07 0.94 -12.12
CA ALA A 132 18.33 0.21 -10.88
C ALA A 132 17.02 -0.25 -10.23
N GLU A 133 17.06 -1.42 -9.59
CA GLU A 133 15.89 -2.08 -9.02
C GLU A 133 15.94 -2.10 -7.50
N LEU A 134 14.77 -2.04 -6.87
CA LEU A 134 14.57 -2.31 -5.44
C LEU A 134 13.29 -3.14 -5.29
N ASN A 135 13.39 -4.30 -4.64
CA ASN A 135 12.24 -5.17 -4.37
C ASN A 135 11.62 -4.83 -3.01
N LEU A 136 10.29 -4.80 -2.97
CA LEU A 136 9.46 -4.51 -1.82
C LEU A 136 8.39 -5.60 -1.68
N GLY A 137 7.99 -5.89 -0.44
CA GLY A 137 6.90 -6.86 -0.18
C GLY A 137 5.54 -6.43 -0.76
N SER A 138 5.29 -5.12 -0.83
CA SER A 138 4.08 -4.54 -1.43
C SER A 138 4.34 -3.12 -1.96
N GLY A 139 3.28 -2.43 -2.40
CA GLY A 139 3.36 -1.08 -2.92
C GLY A 139 3.83 -0.07 -1.87
N PRO A 140 4.61 0.96 -2.28
CA PRO A 140 5.02 2.03 -1.38
C PRO A 140 3.82 2.92 -1.00
N PHE A 141 3.68 3.19 0.30
CA PHE A 141 2.75 4.19 0.83
C PHE A 141 3.48 5.47 1.20
N LEU A 142 3.31 6.51 0.39
CA LEU A 142 4.12 7.72 0.48
C LEU A 142 3.67 8.61 1.65
N SER A 143 4.64 9.08 2.44
CA SER A 143 4.40 10.13 3.43
C SER A 143 3.87 11.43 2.77
N PRO A 144 3.08 12.26 3.47
CA PRO A 144 2.51 13.48 2.92
C PRO A 144 3.55 14.44 2.32
N ASN A 145 4.71 14.61 2.95
CA ASN A 145 5.79 15.45 2.42
C ASN A 145 6.65 14.78 1.33
N GLY A 146 6.35 13.53 0.97
CA GLY A 146 7.05 12.80 -0.08
C GLY A 146 8.50 12.41 0.25
N LYS A 147 8.96 12.53 1.51
CA LYS A 147 10.37 12.22 1.87
C LYS A 147 10.59 10.77 2.26
N ARG A 148 9.52 10.05 2.57
CA ARG A 148 9.54 8.64 2.95
C ARG A 148 8.38 7.88 2.35
N PHE A 149 8.50 6.55 2.33
CA PHE A 149 7.37 5.66 2.17
C PHE A 149 7.51 4.46 3.09
N ILE A 150 6.38 3.86 3.42
CA ILE A 150 6.30 2.58 4.12
C ILE A 150 5.93 1.48 3.12
N ALA A 151 6.47 0.28 3.28
CA ALA A 151 6.06 -0.91 2.54
C ALA A 151 5.83 -2.04 3.54
N ILE A 152 4.80 -2.85 3.30
CA ILE A 152 4.44 -4.00 4.13
C ILE A 152 4.73 -5.28 3.36
N ASP A 153 5.32 -6.28 4.00
CA ASP A 153 5.27 -7.63 3.46
C ASP A 153 4.00 -8.33 3.97
N PRO A 154 2.98 -8.56 3.13
CA PRO A 154 1.75 -9.19 3.59
C PRO A 154 1.93 -10.70 3.88
N ARG A 155 3.08 -11.29 3.53
CA ARG A 155 3.29 -12.74 3.54
C ARG A 155 3.75 -13.27 4.89
N ASP A 156 3.45 -14.54 5.13
CA ASP A 156 3.39 -15.08 6.49
C ASP A 156 4.60 -15.88 6.94
N ASP A 157 5.44 -16.32 6.01
CA ASP A 157 6.46 -17.34 6.27
C ASP A 157 7.90 -16.85 6.10
N GLY A 158 8.12 -15.62 5.64
CA GLY A 158 9.45 -15.06 5.43
C GLY A 158 10.31 -15.79 4.38
N ASN A 159 9.75 -16.77 3.65
CA ASN A 159 10.49 -17.60 2.69
C ASN A 159 10.68 -16.93 1.32
N CYS A 160 10.06 -15.78 1.13
CA CYS A 160 9.96 -15.09 -0.14
C CYS A 160 11.04 -14.00 -0.35
N GLY A 161 12.12 -14.01 0.43
CA GLY A 161 13.30 -13.17 0.21
C GLY A 161 13.17 -11.68 0.59
N ILE A 162 12.07 -11.26 1.23
CA ILE A 162 11.96 -9.92 1.85
C ILE A 162 12.13 -10.07 3.35
N ASP A 163 13.11 -9.36 3.92
CA ASP A 163 13.51 -9.53 5.31
C ASP A 163 12.92 -8.46 6.25
N TYR A 164 11.66 -8.12 6.03
CA TYR A 164 10.88 -7.27 6.92
C TYR A 164 9.39 -7.57 6.78
N ARG A 165 8.63 -7.41 7.86
CA ARG A 165 7.16 -7.32 7.82
C ARG A 165 6.73 -5.89 7.53
N ILE A 166 7.40 -4.93 8.16
CA ILE A 166 7.21 -3.50 7.95
C ILE A 166 8.56 -2.88 7.60
N GLY A 167 8.64 -2.16 6.49
CA GLY A 167 9.84 -1.42 6.09
C GLY A 167 9.54 0.06 5.91
N MET A 168 10.32 0.92 6.56
CA MET A 168 10.28 2.37 6.38
C MET A 168 11.49 2.80 5.55
N PHE A 169 11.24 3.51 4.46
CA PHE A 169 12.26 3.88 3.49
C PHE A 169 12.34 5.39 3.29
N SER A 170 13.56 5.90 3.13
CA SER A 170 13.78 7.24 2.58
C SER A 170 13.41 7.24 1.10
N TYR A 171 12.67 8.24 0.63
CA TYR A 171 12.41 8.44 -0.79
C TYR A 171 13.54 9.23 -1.47
N GLY A 172 13.89 8.83 -2.68
CA GLY A 172 14.96 9.43 -3.49
C GLY A 172 15.38 8.45 -4.58
N ASP A 173 16.33 8.83 -5.44
CA ASP A 173 16.73 7.99 -6.58
C ASP A 173 17.15 6.57 -6.17
N SER A 174 17.83 6.44 -5.04
CA SER A 174 18.13 5.16 -4.41
C SER A 174 17.44 5.15 -3.05
N PRO A 175 16.20 4.63 -2.96
CA PRO A 175 15.52 4.50 -1.69
C PRO A 175 16.35 3.62 -0.75
N LYS A 176 16.43 4.02 0.52
CA LYS A 176 17.18 3.30 1.54
C LYS A 176 16.22 2.87 2.64
N LEU A 177 16.34 1.63 3.08
CA LEU A 177 15.68 1.19 4.31
C LEU A 177 16.25 2.03 5.46
N GLU A 178 15.41 2.72 6.20
CA GLU A 178 15.79 3.47 7.40
C GLU A 178 15.51 2.64 8.66
N TRP A 179 14.41 1.89 8.64
CA TRP A 179 13.94 1.11 9.77
C TRP A 179 13.08 -0.07 9.29
N SER A 180 13.13 -1.19 10.00
CA SER A 180 12.24 -2.33 9.75
C SER A 180 11.76 -2.99 11.03
N TYR A 181 10.69 -3.76 10.90
CA TYR A 181 10.21 -4.68 11.93
C TYR A 181 9.86 -6.02 11.28
N LYS A 182 10.23 -7.11 11.95
CA LYS A 182 9.89 -8.48 11.59
C LYS A 182 9.50 -9.22 12.88
N PRO A 183 8.24 -9.63 13.04
CA PRO A 183 7.81 -10.42 14.19
C PRO A 183 8.45 -11.83 14.12
N GLU A 184 8.61 -12.49 15.26
CA GLU A 184 9.00 -13.90 15.30
C GLU A 184 7.85 -14.84 14.91
N GLY A 185 6.60 -14.38 15.07
CA GLY A 185 5.38 -15.12 14.78
C GLY A 185 4.50 -14.45 13.73
N TYR A 186 3.30 -15.01 13.57
CA TYR A 186 2.28 -14.49 12.66
C TYR A 186 1.68 -13.19 13.18
N GLU A 187 2.01 -12.08 12.53
CA GLU A 187 1.52 -10.75 12.89
C GLU A 187 1.37 -9.94 11.57
N PRO A 188 0.25 -10.10 10.84
CA PRO A 188 0.04 -9.42 9.57
C PRO A 188 -0.31 -7.95 9.83
N TYR A 189 0.16 -7.08 8.94
CA TYR A 189 -0.07 -5.65 9.00
C TYR A 189 -0.65 -5.13 7.70
N GLN A 190 -1.34 -4.01 7.78
CA GLN A 190 -1.77 -3.21 6.64
C GLN A 190 -1.65 -1.73 6.99
N VAL A 191 -1.41 -0.89 5.98
CA VAL A 191 -1.39 0.57 6.16
C VAL A 191 -2.82 1.08 6.04
N ASP A 192 -3.30 1.77 7.07
CA ASP A 192 -4.54 2.53 6.95
C ASP A 192 -4.23 3.90 6.34
N THR A 193 -3.45 4.72 7.04
CA THR A 193 -3.12 6.07 6.57
C THR A 193 -1.90 6.68 7.24
N TRP A 194 -1.35 7.73 6.63
CA TRP A 194 -0.37 8.61 7.25
C TRP A 194 -1.07 9.73 8.03
N ILE A 195 -0.62 9.99 9.25
CA ILE A 195 -1.03 11.13 10.08
C ILE A 195 0.16 12.10 10.17
N GLY A 196 0.22 13.04 9.24
CA GLY A 196 1.42 13.86 9.05
C GLY A 196 2.61 13.02 8.58
N ASP A 197 3.83 13.47 8.89
CA ASP A 197 5.07 12.85 8.38
C ASP A 197 5.78 11.93 9.38
N SER A 198 5.24 11.81 10.60
CA SER A 198 5.88 11.14 11.73
C SER A 198 4.99 10.07 12.39
N HIS A 199 3.83 9.77 11.83
CA HIS A 199 2.90 8.80 12.39
C HIS A 199 2.18 8.10 11.23
N VAL A 200 2.21 6.76 11.23
CA VAL A 200 1.44 5.92 10.34
C VAL A 200 0.45 5.13 11.18
N ARG A 201 -0.84 5.23 10.86
CA ARG A 201 -1.85 4.33 11.41
C ARG A 201 -1.84 3.03 10.62
N LEU A 202 -1.84 1.94 11.36
CA LEU A 202 -1.78 0.58 10.83
C LEU A 202 -2.98 -0.22 11.34
N GLN A 203 -3.34 -1.24 10.58
CA GLN A 203 -4.25 -2.31 10.98
C GLN A 203 -3.42 -3.57 11.12
N ALA A 204 -3.71 -4.40 12.12
CA ALA A 204 -3.05 -5.69 12.30
C ALA A 204 -3.99 -6.70 12.95
N ASN A 205 -3.67 -7.99 12.89
CA ASN A 205 -4.44 -9.01 13.60
C ASN A 205 -3.75 -9.38 14.91
N ASP A 206 -4.53 -9.51 15.98
CA ASP A 206 -4.05 -10.12 17.23
C ASP A 206 -3.99 -11.66 17.12
N GLU A 207 -3.55 -12.32 18.18
CA GLU A 207 -3.43 -13.79 18.24
C GLU A 207 -4.76 -14.53 18.02
N SER A 208 -5.89 -13.86 18.25
CA SER A 208 -7.23 -14.42 18.00
C SER A 208 -7.72 -14.18 16.56
N GLY A 209 -6.91 -13.51 15.73
CA GLY A 209 -7.27 -13.10 14.38
C GLY A 209 -8.17 -11.87 14.32
N LYS A 210 -8.38 -11.17 15.45
CA LYS A 210 -9.18 -9.96 15.49
C LYS A 210 -8.35 -8.78 15.00
N GLU A 211 -8.96 -7.96 14.14
CA GLU A 211 -8.36 -6.72 13.65
C GLU A 211 -8.24 -5.69 14.80
N VAL A 212 -7.03 -5.14 14.97
CA VAL A 212 -6.66 -4.17 16.00
C VAL A 212 -5.92 -3.01 15.34
N ALA A 213 -6.39 -1.80 15.64
CA ALA A 213 -5.73 -0.58 15.21
C ALA A 213 -4.42 -0.38 15.97
N THR A 214 -3.35 -0.09 15.23
CA THR A 214 -2.04 0.19 15.80
C THR A 214 -1.33 1.36 15.10
N ASP A 215 -0.14 1.72 15.55
CA ASP A 215 0.63 2.81 14.96
C ASP A 215 2.13 2.59 14.94
N LEU A 216 2.74 3.23 13.95
CA LEU A 216 4.17 3.43 13.82
C LEU A 216 4.45 4.93 13.94
N THR A 217 5.10 5.32 15.04
CA THR A 217 5.33 6.73 15.39
C THR A 217 6.82 7.03 15.46
N ARG A 218 7.25 8.16 14.91
CA ARG A 218 8.64 8.64 14.98
C ARG A 218 8.83 9.50 16.23
N THR A 219 9.71 9.07 17.11
CA THR A 219 10.13 9.75 18.33
C THR A 219 11.55 10.30 18.19
N ALA A 220 12.08 10.92 19.25
CA ALA A 220 13.48 11.35 19.30
C ALA A 220 14.47 10.17 19.20
N GLN A 221 14.03 8.97 19.60
CA GLN A 221 14.83 7.74 19.59
C GLN A 221 14.72 6.95 18.28
N GLY A 222 13.86 7.38 17.35
CA GLY A 222 13.63 6.69 16.08
C GLY A 222 12.17 6.28 15.90
N TRP A 223 11.92 5.31 15.03
CA TRP A 223 10.58 4.78 14.81
C TRP A 223 10.22 3.77 15.91
N GLN A 224 8.99 3.87 16.42
CA GLN A 224 8.44 2.96 17.42
C GLN A 224 7.10 2.43 16.93
N LEU A 225 6.96 1.12 16.93
CA LEU A 225 5.74 0.40 16.58
C LEU A 225 5.01 0.03 17.86
N ARG A 226 3.74 0.40 18.00
CA ARG A 226 2.85 -0.32 18.92
C ARG A 226 2.46 -1.64 18.23
N ARG A 227 2.59 -2.77 18.91
CA ARG A 227 2.19 -4.09 18.41
C ARG A 227 0.71 -4.36 18.74
N PRO A 228 0.06 -5.36 18.11
CA PRO A 228 -1.34 -5.69 18.38
C PRO A 228 -1.61 -6.06 19.83
N ASN A 229 -0.62 -6.64 20.52
CA ASN A 229 -0.66 -6.95 21.95
C ASN A 229 -0.45 -5.73 22.86
N GLY A 230 -0.25 -4.54 22.30
CA GLY A 230 -0.03 -3.28 23.02
C GLY A 230 1.43 -2.99 23.40
N GLU A 231 2.36 -3.92 23.17
CA GLU A 231 3.78 -3.71 23.44
C GLU A 231 4.41 -2.72 22.45
N MET A 232 5.42 -1.99 22.92
CA MET A 232 6.19 -1.10 22.05
C MET A 232 7.43 -1.83 21.51
N SER A 233 7.60 -1.83 20.20
CA SER A 233 8.77 -2.38 19.50
C SER A 233 9.60 -1.24 18.88
N PRO A 234 10.91 -1.16 19.16
CA PRO A 234 11.79 -0.19 18.53
C PRO A 234 12.21 -0.61 17.11
N GLY A 235 11.83 -1.81 16.65
CA GLY A 235 12.30 -2.42 15.40
C GLY A 235 13.83 -2.44 15.26
N VAL A 236 14.32 -2.43 14.02
CA VAL A 236 15.73 -2.45 13.67
C VAL A 236 16.03 -1.25 12.77
N THR A 237 17.04 -0.47 13.13
CA THR A 237 17.54 0.61 12.25
C THR A 237 18.54 0.04 11.25
N ALA A 238 18.45 0.45 9.99
CA ALA A 238 19.38 -0.03 8.97
C ALA A 238 20.84 0.29 9.34
N GLY A 239 21.71 -0.73 9.34
CA GLY A 239 23.11 -0.61 9.75
C GLY A 239 23.38 -0.89 11.23
N ALA A 240 22.36 -1.18 12.04
CA ALA A 240 22.57 -1.72 13.40
C ALA A 240 23.03 -3.20 13.32
N PRO A 241 23.99 -3.63 14.15
CA PRO A 241 24.30 -5.05 14.30
C PRO A 241 23.04 -5.83 14.70
N PRO A 242 22.85 -7.08 14.25
CA PRO A 242 21.77 -7.92 14.75
C PRO A 242 21.86 -8.00 16.29
N GLN A 243 20.75 -7.72 16.97
CA GLN A 243 20.67 -7.87 18.43
C GLN A 243 20.85 -9.36 18.77
N PRO A 244 21.68 -9.71 19.77
CA PRO A 244 21.79 -11.09 20.24
C PRO A 244 20.44 -11.55 20.79
N ARG A 245 20.05 -12.78 20.41
CA ARG A 245 18.89 -13.48 20.97
C ARG A 245 19.11 -13.84 22.43
#